data_AF-L8HHH3-F1
#
_entry.id   AF-L8HHH3-F1
#
_cell.length_a   1.000
_cell.length_b   1.000
_cell.length_c   1.000
_cell.angle_alpha   90.00
_cell.angle_beta   90.00
_cell.angle_gamma   90.00
#
_symmetry.space_group_name_H-M   'P 1'
#
loop_
_entity.id
_entity.type
_entity.pdbx_description
1 polymer ?
#
loop_
_entity_poly.entity_id
_entity_poly.type
_entity_poly.pdbx_seq_one_letter_code
_entity_poly.pdbx_strand_id
1 'polypeptide(L)'
;MNRFALCFFVVLCAASAAMGQRCPGSDFFPDQRGCCPVVVNSVPFYADAQGCFPRIISGVAFYADAGGCYPSSAGVYRSAGAVCPADRVCEPECPDMAIVVAEQQGGARLCANGFFSDVNGCCPRVLVDNVPSYRDAQGCYPISIASVIFYADVGRCYPNSSGVYRPAGAVCPAGQQCVVSCDRNYA
;
A
#
# COMPACT_ATOMS: atom_id res chain seq x y z
N MET A 1 30.84 29.33 50.46
CA MET A 1 30.65 30.20 49.27
C MET A 1 30.92 29.39 48.01
N ASN A 2 30.10 29.60 46.98
CA ASN A 2 30.12 29.05 45.61
C ASN A 2 29.59 27.60 45.49
N ARG A 3 28.31 27.32 45.21
CA ARG A 3 27.48 27.58 44.01
C ARG A 3 28.15 27.15 42.69
N PHE A 4 27.88 25.94 42.23
CA PHE A 4 27.72 25.60 40.81
C PHE A 4 26.79 24.38 40.69
N ALA A 5 25.49 24.65 40.53
CA ALA A 5 24.54 23.67 40.05
C ALA A 5 24.71 23.56 38.53
N LEU A 6 25.38 22.51 38.06
CA LEU A 6 25.33 22.15 36.65
C LEU A 6 23.97 21.48 36.39
N CYS A 7 23.03 22.24 35.83
CA CYS A 7 21.85 21.70 35.18
C CYS A 7 22.31 20.91 33.94
N PHE A 8 22.40 19.58 34.07
CA PHE A 8 22.44 18.69 32.92
C PHE A 8 21.09 18.80 32.20
N PHE A 9 21.04 19.65 31.18
CA PHE A 9 20.00 19.57 30.15
C PHE A 9 20.21 18.25 29.41
N VAL A 10 19.56 17.18 29.88
CA VAL A 10 19.33 15.99 29.07
C VAL A 10 18.37 16.43 27.97
N VAL A 11 18.93 16.90 26.85
CA VAL A 11 18.19 16.99 25.59
C VAL A 11 17.90 15.55 25.21
N LEU A 12 16.75 15.04 25.66
CA LEU A 12 16.11 13.91 25.00
C LEU A 12 15.80 14.39 23.59
N CYS A 13 16.75 14.19 22.67
CA CYS A 13 16.43 14.04 21.27
C CYS A 13 15.56 12.78 21.21
N ALA A 14 14.24 12.96 21.34
CA ALA A 14 13.27 12.01 20.88
C ALA A 14 13.47 11.93 19.36
N ALA A 15 14.41 11.09 18.92
CA ALA A 15 14.40 10.57 17.57
C ALA A 15 13.06 9.85 17.46
N SER A 16 12.06 10.58 16.95
CA SER A 16 10.79 10.01 16.56
C SER A 16 11.15 9.13 15.37
N ALA A 17 11.53 7.89 15.64
CA ALA A 17 11.48 6.85 14.64
C ALA A 17 9.99 6.73 14.30
N ALA A 18 9.55 7.52 13.31
CA ALA A 18 8.36 7.25 12.57
C ALA A 18 8.60 5.84 12.01
N MET A 19 8.09 4.83 12.71
CA MET A 19 7.99 3.48 12.19
C MET A 19 6.91 3.60 11.12
N GLY A 20 7.31 4.11 9.96
CA GLY A 20 6.42 4.45 8.86
C GLY A 20 5.60 3.23 8.51
N GLN A 21 4.30 3.42 8.32
CA GLN A 21 3.45 2.35 7.82
C GLN A 21 4.05 1.78 6.53
N ARG A 22 3.94 0.45 6.35
CA ARG A 22 4.41 -0.20 5.12
C ARG A 22 3.69 0.40 3.92
N CYS A 23 4.40 0.43 2.80
CA CYS A 23 3.84 0.79 1.52
C CYS A 23 2.71 -0.18 1.16
N PRO A 24 1.50 0.33 0.84
CA PRO A 24 0.34 -0.50 0.57
C PRO A 24 0.61 -1.60 -0.45
N GLY A 25 0.18 -2.83 -0.15
CA GLY A 25 0.37 -3.98 -1.05
C GLY A 25 1.80 -4.51 -1.14
N SER A 26 2.71 -4.06 -0.25
CA SER A 26 4.10 -4.51 -0.26
C SER A 26 4.67 -4.68 1.16
N ASP A 27 5.79 -5.41 1.25
CA ASP A 27 6.59 -5.51 2.47
C ASP A 27 7.62 -4.37 2.61
N PHE A 28 7.58 -3.39 1.70
CA PHE A 28 8.55 -2.30 1.65
C PHE A 28 8.05 -1.07 2.41
N PHE A 29 9.00 -0.22 2.82
CA PHE A 29 8.73 0.99 3.58
C PHE A 29 8.91 2.21 2.68
N PRO A 30 8.21 3.33 2.97
CA PRO A 30 8.46 4.56 2.26
C PRO A 30 9.90 5.04 2.47
N ASP A 31 10.43 5.79 1.50
CA ASP A 31 11.70 6.48 1.64
C ASP A 31 11.64 7.64 2.66
N GLN A 32 12.75 8.36 2.84
CA GLN A 32 12.82 9.49 3.76
C GLN A 32 11.89 10.66 3.38
N ARG A 33 11.37 10.68 2.14
CA ARG A 33 10.43 11.67 1.64
C ARG A 33 8.98 11.21 1.78
N GLY A 34 8.76 9.97 2.24
CA GLY A 34 7.43 9.38 2.34
C GLY A 34 6.96 8.67 1.05
N CYS A 35 7.81 8.57 0.02
CA CYS A 35 7.41 7.93 -1.24
C CYS A 35 7.64 6.41 -1.18
N CYS A 36 6.67 5.66 -1.69
CA CYS A 36 6.76 4.20 -1.80
C CYS A 36 7.50 3.74 -3.07
N PRO A 37 8.19 2.59 -3.03
CA PRO A 37 8.91 2.08 -4.19
C PRO A 37 7.95 1.57 -5.27
N VAL A 38 8.39 1.64 -6.52
CA VAL A 38 7.82 0.85 -7.60
C VAL A 38 8.35 -0.57 -7.49
N VAL A 39 7.49 -1.58 -7.41
CA VAL A 39 7.92 -2.97 -7.25
C VAL A 39 7.79 -3.71 -8.58
N VAL A 40 8.90 -4.27 -9.07
CA VAL A 40 8.94 -5.07 -10.31
C VAL A 40 9.59 -6.40 -10.00
N ASN A 41 8.90 -7.50 -10.27
CA ASN A 41 9.39 -8.86 -9.96
C ASN A 41 9.89 -9.00 -8.51
N SER A 42 9.14 -8.44 -7.56
CA SER A 42 9.49 -8.40 -6.12
C SER A 42 10.73 -7.58 -5.77
N VAL A 43 11.29 -6.83 -6.71
CA VAL A 43 12.41 -5.90 -6.47
C VAL A 43 11.85 -4.49 -6.31
N PRO A 44 12.11 -3.81 -5.19
CA PRO A 44 11.68 -2.44 -4.97
C PRO A 44 12.64 -1.45 -5.64
N PHE A 45 12.07 -0.49 -6.37
CA PHE A 45 12.79 0.61 -6.99
C PHE A 45 12.30 1.93 -6.41
N TYR A 46 13.17 2.60 -5.68
CA TYR A 46 12.90 3.90 -5.09
C TYR A 46 13.25 5.02 -6.05
N ALA A 47 12.75 6.22 -5.76
CA ALA A 47 13.23 7.42 -6.42
C ALA A 47 14.75 7.56 -6.27
N ASP A 48 15.40 8.05 -7.32
CA ASP A 48 16.78 8.49 -7.23
C ASP A 48 16.91 9.80 -6.41
N ALA A 49 18.12 10.32 -6.32
CA ALA A 49 18.42 11.56 -5.59
C ALA A 49 17.67 12.80 -6.14
N GLN A 50 17.22 12.76 -7.40
CA GLN A 50 16.44 13.84 -8.03
C GLN A 50 14.92 13.65 -7.79
N GLY A 51 14.49 12.52 -7.24
CA GLY A 51 13.08 12.18 -7.07
C GLY A 51 12.48 11.37 -8.21
N CYS A 52 13.31 10.86 -9.13
CA CYS A 52 12.84 10.14 -10.31
C CYS A 52 12.74 8.64 -10.04
N PHE A 53 11.55 8.08 -10.21
CA PHE A 53 11.35 6.63 -10.23
C PHE A 53 11.75 6.03 -11.57
N PRO A 54 12.16 4.75 -11.66
CA PRO A 54 12.54 4.20 -12.95
C PRO A 54 11.31 3.99 -13.85
N ARG A 55 11.52 4.08 -15.15
CA ARG A 55 10.60 3.53 -16.16
C ARG A 55 10.97 2.10 -16.47
N ILE A 56 9.97 1.24 -16.63
CA ILE A 56 10.17 -0.17 -16.95
C ILE A 56 10.02 -0.36 -18.45
N ILE A 57 11.11 -0.70 -19.11
CA ILE A 57 11.15 -0.93 -20.55
C ILE A 57 11.62 -2.36 -20.76
N SER A 58 10.75 -3.20 -21.33
CA SER A 58 11.03 -4.63 -21.55
C SER A 58 11.51 -5.37 -20.29
N GLY A 59 10.96 -5.03 -19.12
CA GLY A 59 11.29 -5.64 -17.84
C GLY A 59 12.57 -5.13 -17.17
N VAL A 60 13.24 -4.14 -17.77
CA VAL A 60 14.44 -3.51 -17.22
C VAL A 60 14.07 -2.13 -16.68
N ALA A 61 14.53 -1.83 -15.46
CA ALA A 61 14.33 -0.53 -14.83
C ALA A 61 15.37 0.49 -15.32
N PHE A 62 14.91 1.61 -15.86
CA PHE A 62 15.75 2.71 -16.31
C PHE A 62 15.44 3.99 -15.55
N TYR A 63 16.45 4.55 -14.90
CA TYR A 63 16.36 5.85 -14.24
C TYR A 63 16.54 7.00 -15.23
N ALA A 64 16.16 8.20 -14.82
CA ALA A 64 16.48 9.38 -15.60
C ALA A 64 18.01 9.61 -15.64
N ASP A 65 18.50 10.22 -16.72
CA ASP A 65 19.87 10.72 -16.75
C ASP A 65 20.06 11.88 -15.75
N ALA A 66 21.31 12.34 -15.57
CA ALA A 66 21.61 13.46 -14.67
C ALA A 66 20.88 14.77 -15.02
N GLY A 67 20.34 14.89 -16.24
CA GLY A 67 19.51 16.00 -16.68
C GLY A 67 18.00 15.70 -16.61
N GLY A 68 17.59 14.68 -15.85
CA GLY A 68 16.19 14.33 -15.63
C GLY A 68 15.50 13.72 -16.86
N CYS A 69 16.22 13.10 -17.80
CA CYS A 69 15.62 12.54 -19.01
C CYS A 69 15.67 11.01 -19.05
N TYR A 70 14.52 10.38 -19.20
CA TYR A 70 14.41 8.93 -19.39
C TYR A 70 14.91 8.49 -20.77
N PRO A 71 15.30 7.22 -20.95
CA PRO A 71 15.64 6.68 -22.26
C PRO A 71 14.40 6.58 -23.18
N SER A 72 14.63 6.30 -24.47
CA SER A 72 13.56 5.99 -25.42
C SER A 72 12.91 4.64 -25.10
N SER A 73 11.83 4.28 -25.80
CA SER A 73 11.21 2.95 -25.70
C SER A 73 12.14 1.79 -26.07
N ALA A 74 13.28 2.07 -26.71
CA ALA A 74 14.35 1.09 -26.98
C ALA A 74 15.43 1.04 -25.89
N GLY A 75 15.27 1.77 -24.78
CA GLY A 75 16.26 1.84 -23.70
C GLY A 75 17.47 2.73 -24.00
N VAL A 76 17.38 3.63 -24.99
CA VAL A 76 18.50 4.49 -25.43
C VAL A 76 18.36 5.91 -24.89
N TYR A 77 19.36 6.36 -24.15
CA TYR A 77 19.43 7.75 -23.70
C TYR A 77 19.79 8.70 -24.84
N ARG A 78 19.37 9.96 -24.68
CA ARG A 78 19.81 11.03 -25.57
C ARG A 78 21.33 11.26 -25.44
N SER A 79 21.92 11.86 -26.46
CA SER A 79 23.27 12.39 -26.37
C SER A 79 23.34 13.53 -25.33
N ALA A 80 24.50 13.70 -24.70
CA ALA A 80 24.72 14.79 -23.75
C ALA A 80 24.47 16.15 -24.42
N GLY A 81 23.73 17.03 -23.74
CA GLY A 81 23.38 18.37 -24.23
C GLY A 81 22.20 18.43 -25.21
N ALA A 82 21.67 17.29 -25.68
CA ALA A 82 20.45 17.28 -26.48
C ALA A 82 19.23 17.64 -25.60
N VAL A 83 18.22 18.30 -26.17
CA VAL A 83 16.98 18.64 -25.46
C VAL A 83 16.22 17.35 -25.10
N CYS A 84 15.68 17.29 -23.88
CA CYS A 84 14.85 16.15 -23.47
C CYS A 84 13.47 16.27 -24.14
N PRO A 85 12.99 15.24 -24.84
CA PRO A 85 11.61 15.20 -25.31
C PRO A 85 10.65 15.32 -24.14
N ALA A 86 9.56 16.08 -24.30
CA ALA A 86 8.63 16.40 -23.21
C ALA A 86 8.03 15.15 -22.55
N ASP A 87 7.76 14.10 -23.32
CA ASP A 87 7.25 12.81 -22.88
C ASP A 87 8.28 11.95 -22.10
N ARG A 88 9.55 12.37 -22.08
CA ARG A 88 10.67 11.67 -21.44
C ARG A 88 11.26 12.43 -20.27
N VAL A 89 10.70 13.60 -19.93
CA VAL A 89 11.10 14.36 -18.75
C VAL A 89 10.68 13.62 -17.49
N CYS A 90 11.58 13.59 -16.51
CA CYS A 90 11.24 13.19 -15.16
C CYS A 90 10.53 14.32 -14.43
N GLU A 91 9.35 13.99 -13.91
CA GLU A 91 8.62 14.83 -12.98
C GLU A 91 8.76 14.17 -11.60
N PRO A 92 9.51 14.79 -10.66
CA PRO A 92 9.85 14.19 -9.38
C PRO A 92 8.66 14.27 -8.41
N GLU A 93 7.70 13.39 -8.64
CA GLU A 93 6.51 13.22 -7.80
C GLU A 93 6.55 11.82 -7.19
N CYS A 94 6.06 11.68 -5.94
CA CYS A 94 5.75 10.33 -5.47
C CYS A 94 4.69 9.79 -6.44
N PRO A 95 4.91 8.64 -7.11
CA PRO A 95 3.89 8.09 -7.97
C PRO A 95 2.66 7.89 -7.11
N ASP A 96 1.55 8.50 -7.52
CA ASP A 96 0.26 8.06 -7.03
C ASP A 96 0.24 6.55 -7.27
N MET A 97 0.19 5.77 -6.20
CA MET A 97 0.32 4.31 -6.20
C MET A 97 -0.69 3.62 -7.14
N ALA A 98 -1.62 4.38 -7.73
CA ALA A 98 -2.54 4.00 -8.78
C ALA A 98 -1.89 3.72 -10.16
N ILE A 99 -0.72 4.29 -10.49
CA ILE A 99 -0.27 4.34 -11.90
C ILE A 99 0.67 3.19 -12.32
N VAL A 100 1.41 2.56 -11.41
CA VAL A 100 2.47 1.60 -11.81
C VAL A 100 2.11 0.12 -11.67
N VAL A 101 0.92 -0.20 -11.15
CA VAL A 101 0.44 -1.60 -11.04
C VAL A 101 -0.59 -1.97 -12.12
N ALA A 102 -0.91 -1.05 -13.03
CA ALA A 102 -2.01 -1.25 -13.98
C ALA A 102 -1.66 -2.16 -15.17
N GLU A 103 -0.38 -2.41 -15.44
CA GLU A 103 0.04 -3.16 -16.64
C GLU A 103 0.66 -4.52 -16.33
N GLN A 104 -0.01 -5.29 -15.48
CA GLN A 104 -0.12 -6.76 -15.64
C GLN A 104 -1.13 -7.27 -14.61
N GLN A 105 -2.38 -7.48 -15.06
CA GLN A 105 -3.42 -8.29 -14.40
C GLN A 105 -3.47 -8.22 -12.86
N GLY A 106 -4.31 -7.32 -12.31
CA GLY A 106 -4.72 -7.39 -10.90
C GLY A 106 -3.98 -6.47 -9.92
N GLY A 107 -3.54 -5.29 -10.37
CA GLY A 107 -2.96 -4.29 -9.47
C GLY A 107 -3.95 -3.71 -8.47
N ALA A 108 -3.45 -3.38 -7.27
CA ALA A 108 -4.22 -2.76 -6.20
C ALA A 108 -4.72 -1.37 -6.62
N ARG A 109 -6.05 -1.20 -6.71
CA ARG A 109 -6.71 0.05 -7.12
C ARG A 109 -7.10 0.87 -5.89
N LEU A 110 -6.99 2.19 -5.97
CA LEU A 110 -7.50 3.05 -4.90
C LEU A 110 -9.02 2.96 -4.84
N CYS A 111 -9.54 2.70 -3.64
CA CYS A 111 -10.97 2.60 -3.36
C CYS A 111 -11.51 3.93 -2.86
N ALA A 112 -12.82 4.13 -2.98
CA ALA A 112 -13.50 5.37 -2.58
C ALA A 112 -13.32 5.71 -1.09
N ASN A 113 -12.96 4.72 -0.26
CA ASN A 113 -12.64 4.90 1.16
C ASN A 113 -11.17 5.27 1.42
N GLY A 114 -10.37 5.54 0.38
CA GLY A 114 -8.97 5.92 0.48
C GLY A 114 -8.00 4.75 0.73
N PHE A 115 -8.50 3.51 0.75
CA PHE A 115 -7.67 2.31 0.90
C PHE A 115 -7.48 1.59 -0.44
N PHE A 116 -6.45 0.76 -0.55
CA PHE A 116 -6.18 0.00 -1.77
C PHE A 116 -6.95 -1.32 -1.79
N SER A 117 -7.35 -1.75 -2.98
CA SER A 117 -7.98 -3.04 -3.20
C SER A 117 -7.02 -4.21 -2.96
N ASP A 118 -7.55 -5.39 -2.63
CA ASP A 118 -6.78 -6.63 -2.56
C ASP A 118 -6.27 -7.11 -3.93
N VAL A 119 -5.53 -8.23 -3.92
CA VAL A 119 -4.96 -8.87 -5.13
C VAL A 119 -6.00 -9.27 -6.16
N ASN A 120 -7.26 -9.44 -5.74
CA ASN A 120 -8.39 -9.79 -6.59
C ASN A 120 -9.14 -8.53 -7.06
N GLY A 121 -8.59 -7.35 -6.79
CA GLY A 121 -9.17 -6.06 -7.15
C GLY A 121 -10.32 -5.62 -6.24
N CYS A 122 -10.43 -6.14 -5.03
CA CYS A 122 -11.58 -5.84 -4.18
C CYS A 122 -11.27 -4.93 -2.99
N CYS A 123 -12.10 -3.92 -2.82
CA CYS A 123 -11.94 -2.87 -1.83
C CYS A 123 -12.19 -3.37 -0.40
N PRO A 124 -11.39 -2.97 0.59
CA PRO A 124 -11.67 -3.29 1.98
C PRO A 124 -12.92 -2.55 2.47
N ARG A 125 -13.54 -3.06 3.53
CA ARG A 125 -14.56 -2.35 4.29
C ARG A 125 -13.92 -1.70 5.51
N VAL A 126 -14.43 -0.55 5.94
CA VAL A 126 -13.96 0.13 7.14
C VAL A 126 -15.00 -0.08 8.22
N LEU A 127 -14.68 -0.91 9.22
CA LEU A 127 -15.65 -1.36 10.23
C LEU A 127 -15.41 -0.78 11.62
N VAL A 128 -14.14 -0.67 12.04
CA VAL A 128 -13.73 -0.20 13.37
C VAL A 128 -12.48 0.66 13.22
N ASP A 129 -12.43 1.79 13.92
CA ASP A 129 -11.27 2.69 14.05
C ASP A 129 -10.56 3.07 12.74
N ASN A 130 -11.31 3.22 11.65
CA ASN A 130 -10.78 3.51 10.32
C ASN A 130 -9.77 2.47 9.79
N VAL A 131 -9.82 1.24 10.28
CA VAL A 131 -8.92 0.16 9.85
C VAL A 131 -9.56 -0.63 8.69
N PRO A 132 -8.83 -0.84 7.57
CA PRO A 132 -9.34 -1.59 6.43
C PRO A 132 -9.47 -3.08 6.78
N SER A 133 -10.67 -3.61 6.57
CA SER A 133 -11.04 -5.01 6.78
C SER A 133 -11.28 -5.67 5.42
N TYR A 134 -10.35 -6.53 5.04
CA TYR A 134 -10.37 -7.25 3.76
C TYR A 134 -11.17 -8.53 3.86
N ARG A 135 -11.41 -9.17 2.72
CA ARG A 135 -12.01 -10.49 2.73
C ARG A 135 -11.01 -11.55 3.12
N ASP A 136 -11.52 -12.63 3.69
CA ASP A 136 -10.74 -13.85 3.85
C ASP A 136 -10.56 -14.60 2.51
N ALA A 137 -9.80 -15.70 2.58
CA ALA A 137 -9.55 -16.59 1.45
C ALA A 137 -10.83 -17.27 0.91
N GLN A 138 -11.92 -17.28 1.68
CA GLN A 138 -13.21 -17.83 1.23
C GLN A 138 -14.05 -16.80 0.47
N GLY A 139 -13.59 -15.54 0.43
CA GLY A 139 -14.27 -14.43 -0.21
C GLY A 139 -15.33 -13.78 0.68
N CYS A 140 -15.21 -13.90 2.00
CA CYS A 140 -16.11 -13.28 2.98
C CYS A 140 -15.48 -12.02 3.59
N TYR A 141 -16.20 -10.90 3.56
CA TYR A 141 -15.82 -9.76 4.41
C TYR A 141 -16.11 -10.09 5.88
N PRO A 142 -15.37 -9.54 6.84
CA PRO A 142 -15.74 -9.70 8.23
C PRO A 142 -16.95 -8.81 8.57
N ILE A 143 -17.51 -9.06 9.75
CA ILE A 143 -18.51 -8.21 10.40
C ILE A 143 -17.93 -7.65 11.70
N SER A 144 -18.55 -6.60 12.23
CA SER A 144 -18.24 -6.10 13.56
C SER A 144 -19.39 -6.40 14.54
N ILE A 145 -19.04 -6.89 15.72
CA ILE A 145 -19.97 -7.08 16.84
C ILE A 145 -19.30 -6.46 18.06
N ALA A 146 -19.95 -5.46 18.66
CA ALA A 146 -19.40 -4.69 19.79
C ALA A 146 -17.96 -4.20 19.52
N SER A 147 -17.72 -3.65 18.32
CA SER A 147 -16.41 -3.17 17.85
C SER A 147 -15.30 -4.23 17.76
N VAL A 148 -15.64 -5.52 17.81
CA VAL A 148 -14.72 -6.63 17.55
C VAL A 148 -14.99 -7.19 16.15
N ILE A 149 -13.91 -7.43 15.40
CA ILE A 149 -13.98 -7.94 14.02
C ILE A 149 -14.06 -9.48 14.03
N PHE A 150 -15.04 -10.03 13.33
CA PHE A 150 -15.24 -11.47 13.17
C PHE A 150 -15.30 -11.87 11.70
N TYR A 151 -14.51 -12.87 11.33
CA TYR A 151 -14.58 -13.51 10.01
C TYR A 151 -15.58 -14.65 10.02
N ALA A 152 -16.00 -15.11 8.84
CA ALA A 152 -16.77 -16.34 8.78
C ALA A 152 -15.87 -17.54 9.13
N ASP A 153 -16.45 -18.59 9.71
CA ASP A 153 -15.75 -19.86 9.87
C ASP A 153 -15.56 -20.57 8.52
N VAL A 154 -14.89 -21.72 8.52
CA VAL A 154 -14.66 -22.54 7.31
C VAL A 154 -15.93 -22.95 6.58
N GLY A 155 -17.08 -22.96 7.25
CA GLY A 155 -18.40 -23.23 6.67
C GLY A 155 -19.11 -21.97 6.16
N ARG A 156 -18.40 -20.82 6.08
CA ARG A 156 -18.94 -19.50 5.75
C ARG A 156 -20.04 -19.05 6.73
N CYS A 157 -19.91 -19.39 8.00
CA CYS A 157 -20.86 -18.98 9.04
C CYS A 157 -20.26 -17.94 9.99
N TYR A 158 -20.96 -16.82 10.18
CA TYR A 158 -20.62 -15.82 11.19
C TYR A 158 -21.03 -16.27 12.60
N PRO A 159 -20.40 -15.71 13.65
CA PRO A 159 -20.85 -15.97 15.00
C PRO A 159 -22.24 -15.38 15.26
N ASN A 160 -22.84 -15.77 16.38
CA ASN A 160 -24.05 -15.13 16.88
C ASN A 160 -23.79 -13.68 17.35
N SER A 161 -24.85 -12.98 17.77
CA SER A 161 -24.78 -11.60 18.25
C SER A 161 -23.90 -11.39 19.49
N SER A 162 -23.49 -12.46 20.16
CA SER A 162 -22.56 -12.44 21.30
C SER A 162 -21.12 -12.79 20.88
N GLY A 163 -20.83 -12.93 19.58
CA GLY A 163 -19.50 -13.26 19.07
C GLY A 163 -19.11 -14.74 19.20
N VAL A 164 -20.08 -15.64 19.43
CA VAL A 164 -19.82 -17.09 19.61
C VAL A 164 -20.14 -17.86 18.33
N TYR A 165 -19.14 -18.62 17.83
CA TYR A 165 -19.31 -19.54 16.70
C TYR A 165 -20.02 -20.82 17.11
N ARG A 166 -20.64 -21.47 16.11
CA ARG A 166 -21.23 -22.80 16.29
C ARG A 166 -20.15 -23.88 16.19
N PRO A 167 -20.44 -25.10 16.69
CA PRO A 167 -19.57 -26.25 16.46
C PRO A 167 -19.39 -26.52 14.97
N ALA A 168 -18.20 -26.98 14.58
CA ALA A 168 -17.90 -27.35 13.20
C ALA A 168 -18.90 -28.42 12.70
N GLY A 169 -19.44 -28.20 11.49
CA GLY A 169 -20.44 -29.09 10.88
C GLY A 169 -21.89 -28.83 11.28
N ALA A 170 -22.15 -27.91 12.22
CA ALA A 170 -23.51 -27.46 12.49
C ALA A 170 -24.08 -26.64 11.31
N VAL A 171 -25.39 -26.74 11.07
CA VAL A 171 -26.06 -25.98 10.00
C VAL A 171 -26.00 -24.48 10.29
N CYS A 172 -25.55 -23.70 9.31
CA CYS A 172 -25.49 -22.24 9.43
C CYS A 172 -26.88 -21.59 9.25
N PRO A 173 -27.36 -20.79 10.21
CA PRO A 173 -28.62 -20.07 10.09
C PRO A 173 -28.62 -19.11 8.88
N ALA A 174 -29.76 -18.96 8.21
CA ALA A 174 -29.87 -18.14 7.00
C ALA A 174 -29.37 -16.68 7.16
N GLY A 175 -29.48 -16.10 8.36
CA GLY A 175 -28.99 -14.74 8.66
C GLY A 175 -27.53 -14.65 9.11
N GLN A 176 -26.82 -15.77 9.25
CA GLN A 176 -25.40 -15.83 9.64
C GLN A 176 -24.51 -16.32 8.51
N GLN A 177 -25.09 -16.65 7.36
CA GLN A 177 -24.34 -17.08 6.19
C GLN A 177 -23.59 -15.88 5.61
N CYS A 178 -22.28 -16.04 5.43
CA CYS A 178 -21.50 -15.09 4.68
C CYS A 178 -21.97 -15.06 3.22
N VAL A 179 -22.09 -13.84 2.70
CA VAL A 179 -22.24 -13.58 1.28
C VAL A 179 -20.87 -13.35 0.67
N VAL A 180 -20.43 -14.29 -0.18
CA VAL A 180 -19.23 -14.12 -0.98
C VAL A 180 -19.45 -12.95 -1.92
N SER A 181 -18.66 -11.90 -1.78
CA SER A 181 -18.89 -10.64 -2.46
C SER A 181 -17.58 -9.95 -2.76
N CYS A 182 -17.58 -9.04 -3.74
CA CYS A 182 -16.43 -8.19 -4.01
C CYS A 182 -16.87 -6.76 -4.24
N ASP A 183 -16.50 -5.89 -3.31
CA ASP A 183 -16.79 -4.46 -3.41
C ASP A 183 -15.75 -3.87 -4.37
N ARG A 184 -16.19 -3.33 -5.50
CA ARG A 184 -15.33 -2.69 -6.53
C ARG A 184 -15.57 -1.19 -6.61
N ASN A 185 -15.81 -0.59 -5.45
CA ASN A 185 -16.10 0.85 -5.32
C ASN A 185 -14.80 1.63 -5.33
N TYR A 186 -14.28 1.87 -6.53
CA TYR A 186 -13.06 2.63 -6.75
C TYR A 186 -13.31 4.14 -6.61
N ALA A 187 -12.25 4.89 -6.30
CA ALA A 187 -12.25 6.35 -6.29
C ALA A 187 -12.23 6.92 -7.72
#